data_AF-A0A8T4FNT5-F1
#
_entry.id   AF-A0A8T4FNT5-F1
#
_cell.length_a   1.000
_cell.length_b   1.000
_cell.length_c   1.000
_cell.angle_alpha   90.00
_cell.angle_beta   90.00
_cell.angle_gamma   90.00
#
_symmetry.space_group_name_H-M   'P 1'
#
loop_
_entity.id
_entity.type
_entity.pdbx_description
1 polymer ?
#
loop_
_entity_poly.entity_id
_entity_poly.type
_entity_poly.pdbx_seq_one_letter_code
_entity_poly.pdbx_strand_id
1 'polypeptide(L)' 'MRAAVYVRVSTEEQAAEGYSLEAQRSVLEDYCIAEGWDVHGVYEDDGYSGRNDKRPAYRRMMSEMEDWDVVL' A
#
# COMPACT_ATOMS: atom_id res chain seq x y z
N MET A 1 -10.55 7.43 -11.74
CA MET A 1 -9.43 6.47 -11.76
C MET A 1 -9.55 5.59 -10.54
N ARG A 2 -9.14 4.32 -10.66
CA ARG A 2 -9.09 3.36 -9.56
C ARG A 2 -7.64 3.21 -9.09
N ALA A 3 -7.37 3.43 -7.81
CA ALA A 3 -6.03 3.37 -7.23
C ALA A 3 -5.86 2.12 -6.34
N ALA A 4 -4.75 1.41 -6.52
CA ALA A 4 -4.27 0.43 -5.56
C ALA A 4 -3.31 1.11 -4.59
N VAL A 5 -3.55 0.98 -3.29
CA VAL A 5 -2.72 1.58 -2.23
C VAL A 5 -1.83 0.50 -1.64
N TYR A 6 -0.51 0.66 -1.68
CA TYR A 6 0.45 -0.30 -1.18
C TYR A 6 1.30 0.29 -0.04
N VAL A 7 1.23 -0.35 1.14
CA VAL A 7 1.98 0.06 2.34
C VAL A 7 2.85 -1.07 2.85
N ARG A 8 4.02 -0.73 3.39
CA ARG A 8 5.00 -1.74 3.86
C ARG A 8 5.89 -1.19 4.96
N VAL A 9 6.24 -2.06 5.91
CA VAL A 9 7.35 -1.86 6.86
C VAL A 9 8.24 -3.09 6.87
N SER A 10 9.52 -2.93 7.20
CA SER A 10 10.47 -4.05 7.24
C SER A 10 10.67 -4.64 8.63
N THR A 11 10.38 -3.88 9.69
CA THR A 11 10.43 -4.31 11.09
C THR A 11 9.27 -3.69 11.87
N GLU A 12 8.87 -4.35 12.96
CA GLU A 12 7.83 -3.84 13.87
C GLU A 12 8.26 -2.52 14.54
N GLU A 13 9.55 -2.33 14.80
CA GLU A 13 10.10 -1.06 15.34
C GLU A 13 9.84 0.12 14.39
N GLN A 14 9.93 -0.09 13.06
CA GLN A 14 9.61 0.96 12.08
C GLN A 14 8.11 1.32 12.07
N ALA A 15 7.24 0.38 12.43
CA ALA A 15 5.81 0.65 12.57
C ALA A 15 5.52 1.54 13.80
N ALA A 16 6.32 1.41 14.86
CA ALA A 16 6.15 2.12 16.13
C ALA A 16 6.77 3.52 16.16
N GLU A 17 7.86 3.77 15.43
CA GLU A 17 8.65 5.02 15.54
C GLU A 17 8.24 6.18 14.60
N GLY A 18 7.09 6.09 13.91
CA GLY A 18 6.53 7.24 13.18
C GLY A 18 6.20 7.04 11.70
N TYR A 19 6.36 5.82 11.18
CA TYR A 19 5.88 5.42 9.85
C TYR A 19 4.98 4.18 9.96
N SER A 20 4.01 4.22 10.87
CA SER A 20 3.03 3.14 10.99
C SER A 20 2.35 2.88 9.65
N LEU A 21 1.99 1.62 9.40
CA LEU A 21 1.25 1.23 8.20
C LEU A 21 -0.07 2.01 8.08
N GLU A 22 -0.71 2.28 9.21
CA GLU A 22 -1.91 3.12 9.31
C GLU A 22 -1.66 4.57 8.87
N ALA A 23 -0.56 5.18 9.31
CA ALA A 23 -0.22 6.55 8.89
C ALA A 23 0.10 6.62 7.40
N GLN A 24 0.86 5.65 6.86
CA GLN A 24 1.11 5.55 5.42
C GLN A 24 -0.20 5.41 4.64
N ARG A 25 -1.08 4.51 5.09
CA ARG A 25 -2.38 4.26 4.47
C ARG A 25 -3.23 5.53 4.46
N SER A 26 -3.39 6.21 5.60
CA SER A 26 -4.20 7.42 5.70
C SER A 26 -3.74 8.49 4.72
N VAL A 27 -2.42 8.73 4.61
CA VAL A 27 -1.88 9.72 3.68
C VAL A 27 -2.20 9.38 2.22
N LEU A 28 -2.11 8.11 1.84
CA LEU A 28 -2.39 7.67 0.47
C LEU A 28 -3.89 7.66 0.15
N GLU A 29 -4.74 7.28 1.11
CA GLU A 29 -6.20 7.36 0.97
C GLU A 29 -6.66 8.83 0.88
N ASP A 30 -6.11 9.73 1.71
CA ASP A 30 -6.38 11.17 1.64
C ASP A 30 -5.95 11.77 0.29
N TYR A 31 -4.82 11.31 -0.25
CA TYR A 31 -4.38 11.70 -1.59
C TYR A 31 -5.37 11.23 -2.66
N CYS A 32 -5.86 9.99 -2.60
CA CYS A 32 -6.90 9.50 -3.51
C CYS A 32 -8.16 10.37 -3.43
N ILE A 33 -8.60 10.74 -2.23
CA ILE A 33 -9.77 11.60 -2.01
C ILE A 33 -9.54 12.97 -2.64
N ALA A 34 -8.38 13.59 -2.42
CA ALA A 34 -8.04 14.91 -2.97
C ALA A 34 -8.02 14.92 -4.51
N GLU A 35 -7.56 13.83 -5.13
CA GLU A 35 -7.52 13.67 -6.59
C GLU A 35 -8.84 13.15 -7.19
N GLY A 36 -9.83 12.80 -6.37
CA GLY A 36 -11.10 12.22 -6.81
C GLY A 36 -10.97 10.81 -7.38
N TRP A 37 -10.03 10.01 -6.85
CA TRP A 37 -9.80 8.62 -7.24
C TRP A 37 -10.51 7.66 -6.30
N ASP A 38 -11.01 6.56 -6.86
CA ASP A 38 -11.61 5.47 -6.09
C ASP A 38 -10.51 4.52 -5.61
N VAL A 39 -10.45 4.23 -4.32
CA VAL A 39 -9.53 3.21 -3.80
C VAL A 39 -10.07 1.83 -4.18
N HIS A 40 -9.36 1.14 -5.07
CA HIS A 40 -9.67 -0.24 -5.44
C HIS A 40 -9.41 -1.19 -4.27
N GLY A 41 -8.24 -1.05 -3.63
CA GLY A 41 -7.83 -1.90 -2.53
C GLY A 41 -6.57 -1.40 -1.85
N VAL A 42 -6.42 -1.78 -0.57
CA VAL A 42 -5.24 -1.51 0.24
C VAL A 42 -4.48 -2.83 0.47
N TYR A 43 -3.18 -2.78 0.20
CA TYR A 43 -2.27 -3.92 0.20
C TYR A 43 -1.15 -3.65 1.18
N GLU A 44 -1.09 -4.45 2.24
CA GLU A 44 -0.24 -4.22 3.38
C GLU A 44 0.72 -5.38 3.60
N ASP A 45 2.02 -5.07 3.63
CA ASP A 45 3.08 -6.03 3.96
C ASP A 45 3.82 -5.58 5.24
N ASP A 46 3.42 -6.13 6.38
CA ASP A 46 4.09 -5.95 7.68
C ASP A 46 5.24 -6.95 7.87
N GLY A 47 6.42 -6.46 8.26
CA GLY A 47 7.61 -7.29 8.47
C GLY A 47 8.28 -7.81 7.18
N TYR A 48 7.99 -7.21 6.03
CA TYR A 48 8.59 -7.62 4.76
C TYR A 48 9.67 -6.66 4.29
N SER A 49 10.85 -7.18 3.96
CA SER A 49 11.91 -6.37 3.35
C SER A 49 11.57 -5.98 1.91
N GLY A 50 12.04 -4.81 1.46
CA GLY A 50 11.95 -4.40 0.05
C GLY A 50 12.96 -5.08 -0.89
N ARG A 51 13.67 -6.13 -0.47
CA ARG A 51 14.77 -6.74 -1.25
C ARG A 51 14.30 -7.64 -2.39
N ASN A 52 13.07 -8.14 -2.33
CA ASN A 52 12.53 -9.05 -3.35
C ASN A 52 11.00 -8.92 -3.44
N ASP A 53 10.42 -9.67 -4.35
CA ASP A 53 8.98 -9.70 -4.63
C ASP A 53 8.19 -10.70 -3.76
N LYS A 54 8.83 -11.42 -2.82
CA LYS A 54 8.19 -12.41 -1.92
C LYS A 54 7.42 -11.70 -0.80
N ARG A 55 6.50 -10.85 -1.22
CA ARG A 55 5.69 -9.93 -0.43
C ARG A 55 4.23 -10.22 -0.77
N PRO A 56 3.48 -10.92 0.10
CA PRO A 56 2.16 -11.46 -0.24
C PRO A 56 1.18 -10.40 -0.73
N ALA A 57 1.12 -9.24 -0.08
CA ALA A 57 0.18 -8.20 -0.48
C ALA A 57 0.60 -7.54 -1.80
N TYR A 58 1.90 -7.32 -2.00
CA TYR A 58 2.42 -6.88 -3.31
C TYR A 58 2.05 -7.86 -4.43
N ARG A 59 2.23 -9.17 -4.22
CA ARG A 59 1.89 -10.19 -5.23
C ARG A 59 0.40 -10.22 -5.53
N ARG A 60 -0.45 -10.08 -4.50
CA ARG A 60 -1.90 -9.96 -4.66
C ARG A 60 -2.26 -8.72 -5.49
N MET A 61 -1.69 -7.57 -5.17
CA MET A 61 -1.90 -6.32 -5.92
C MET A 61 -1.55 -6.47 -7.39
N MET A 62 -0.40 -7.09 -7.69
CA MET A 62 0.05 -7.31 -9.06
C MET A 62 -0.81 -8.34 -9.80
N SER A 63 -1.43 -9.32 -9.12
CA SER A 63 -2.39 -10.23 -9.77
C SER A 63 -3.72 -9.56 -10.11
N GLU A 64 -4.04 -8.44 -9.46
CA GLU A 64 -5.27 -7.65 -9.66
C GLU A 64 -4.99 -6.42 -10.56
N MET A 65 -3.90 -6.43 -11.34
CA MET A 65 -3.43 -5.25 -12.10
C MET A 65 -4.38 -4.75 -13.19
N GLU A 66 -5.35 -5.57 -13.59
CA GLU A 66 -6.38 -5.18 -14.56
C GLU A 66 -7.52 -4.39 -13.89
N ASP A 67 -7.60 -4.38 -12.56
CA ASP A 67 -8.69 -3.78 -11.80
C ASP A 67 -8.39 -2.37 -11.25
N TRP A 68 -7.16 -1.87 -11.44
CA TRP A 68 -6.72 -0.53 -11.04
C TRP A 68 -5.94 0.17 -12.15
N ASP A 69 -5.98 1.50 -12.15
CA ASP A 69 -5.32 2.36 -13.15
C ASP A 69 -3.94 2.85 -12.67
N VAL A 70 -3.74 2.93 -11.35
CA VAL A 70 -2.54 3.48 -10.71
C VAL A 70 -2.23 2.76 -9.39
N VAL A 71 -0.94 2.69 -9.04
CA VAL A 71 -0.46 2.24 -7.71
C VAL A 71 0.12 3.44 -6.98
N LEU A 72 -0.24 3.55 -5.70
CA LEU A 72 0.28 4.51 -4.74
C LEU A 72 1.05 3.79 -3.63
#